data_AF-C1LDI3-F1
#
_entry.id   AF-C1LDI3-F1
#
_cell.length_a   1.000
_cell.length_b   1.000
_cell.length_c   1.000
_cell.angle_alpha   90.00
_cell.angle_beta   90.00
_cell.angle_gamma   90.00
#
_symmetry.space_group_name_H-M   'P 1'
#
loop_
_entity.id
_entity.type
_entity.pdbx_description
1 polymer ?
#
loop_
_entity_poly.entity_id
_entity_poly.type
_entity_poly.pdbx_seq_one_letter_code
_entity_poly.pdbx_strand_id
1 'polypeptide(L)'
;MSEKFVSPKQQYEIETLMNESCYHFCSAQTNQSLQEITFIISLVNNMNDMKSLINIFTDRGINIRHIESRIKKSNVEKDIKSLQFQPLELLIYVKFPFREYEKLSEELKSFSSYHIVHSTLESLVSHSVKSKNLTFKGGVPWFPRHISDLDEVSHHVLMYGKELDADHPGFKDEEYRRRRMMFADIAFNYKWGQQIPFIDYTETEKMTWGCVYRELTRLYKTTACREFQKNLALLQDEAGYNEFDLPQLQVVSDFLKARTGFCLRPVAGYLSARDFLSGLAFRVFYCTQYIRHQGDPFYTPEPDCCHELLGHVPMLADPKFARFSQEIGLASLGTSE
;
A
#
# COMPACT_ATOMS: atom_id res chain seq x y z
N MET A 1 -43.88 -11.48 -28.83
CA MET A 1 -44.09 -12.13 -27.52
C MET A 1 -44.00 -11.05 -26.46
N SER A 2 -45.08 -10.83 -25.72
CA SER A 2 -45.21 -9.79 -24.71
C SER A 2 -44.47 -10.17 -23.42
N GLU A 3 -43.35 -9.52 -23.11
CA GLU A 3 -42.73 -9.62 -21.79
C GLU A 3 -43.55 -8.82 -20.78
N LYS A 4 -44.12 -9.55 -19.81
CA LYS A 4 -44.86 -8.97 -18.69
C LYS A 4 -43.85 -8.34 -17.73
N PHE A 5 -43.83 -7.02 -17.67
CA PHE A 5 -43.13 -6.28 -16.62
C PHE A 5 -43.79 -6.58 -15.26
N VAL A 6 -43.00 -7.11 -14.33
CA VAL A 6 -43.38 -7.27 -12.92
C VAL A 6 -43.53 -5.87 -12.32
N SER A 7 -44.63 -5.62 -11.60
CA SER A 7 -44.87 -4.29 -11.04
C SER A 7 -43.89 -3.98 -9.89
N PRO A 8 -43.49 -2.72 -9.69
CA PRO A 8 -42.53 -2.32 -8.64
C PRO A 8 -42.92 -2.77 -7.22
N LYS A 9 -44.22 -2.96 -6.95
CA LYS A 9 -44.71 -3.47 -5.67
C LYS A 9 -44.41 -4.95 -5.44
N GLN A 10 -44.48 -5.78 -6.47
CA GLN A 10 -44.17 -7.21 -6.37
C GLN A 10 -42.66 -7.45 -6.24
N GLN A 11 -41.85 -6.56 -6.81
CA GLN A 11 -40.39 -6.60 -6.66
C GLN A 11 -39.97 -6.23 -5.22
N TYR A 12 -40.67 -5.28 -4.60
CA TYR A 12 -40.45 -4.89 -3.20
C TYR A 12 -40.83 -5.98 -2.19
N GLU A 13 -41.93 -6.72 -2.41
CA GLU A 13 -42.32 -7.84 -1.54
C GLU A 13 -41.36 -9.03 -1.65
N ILE A 14 -40.81 -9.31 -2.84
CA ILE A 14 -39.77 -10.33 -3.03
C ILE A 14 -38.45 -9.92 -2.36
N GLU A 15 -38.03 -8.67 -2.48
CA GLU A 15 -36.84 -8.13 -1.78
C GLU A 15 -37.00 -8.16 -0.26
N THR A 16 -38.22 -7.96 0.26
CA THR A 16 -38.48 -8.01 1.71
C THR A 16 -38.42 -9.44 2.24
N LEU A 17 -38.99 -10.42 1.52
CA LEU A 17 -38.92 -11.85 1.87
C LEU A 17 -37.51 -12.45 1.70
N MET A 18 -36.72 -11.98 0.73
CA MET A 18 -35.29 -12.33 0.62
C MET A 18 -34.45 -11.68 1.73
N ASN A 19 -34.78 -10.46 2.16
CA ASN A 19 -34.08 -9.83 3.28
C ASN A 19 -34.35 -10.55 4.61
N GLU A 20 -35.59 -10.91 4.93
CA GLU A 20 -35.92 -11.60 6.19
C GLU A 20 -35.28 -13.00 6.29
N SER A 21 -35.22 -13.73 5.18
CA SER A 21 -34.51 -15.02 5.12
C SER A 21 -32.98 -14.86 5.19
N CYS A 22 -32.42 -13.77 4.62
CA CYS A 22 -31.00 -13.41 4.79
C CYS A 22 -30.65 -12.96 6.21
N TYR A 23 -31.53 -12.27 6.95
CA TYR A 23 -31.28 -11.88 8.35
C TYR A 23 -31.14 -13.11 9.27
N HIS A 24 -31.95 -14.14 9.05
CA HIS A 24 -31.82 -15.39 9.80
C HIS A 24 -30.62 -16.24 9.37
N PHE A 25 -30.17 -16.16 8.11
CA PHE A 25 -28.95 -16.83 7.66
C PHE A 25 -27.67 -16.12 8.10
N CYS A 26 -27.69 -14.78 8.19
CA CYS A 26 -26.53 -13.94 8.51
C CYS A 26 -26.24 -13.89 10.03
N SER A 27 -27.26 -13.94 10.88
CA SER A 27 -27.09 -14.03 12.35
C SER A 27 -26.46 -15.34 12.83
N ALA A 28 -26.49 -16.40 12.02
CA ALA A 28 -25.84 -17.67 12.34
C ALA A 28 -24.36 -17.71 11.87
N GLN A 29 -23.99 -16.95 10.83
CA GLN A 29 -22.64 -16.96 10.26
C GLN A 29 -21.63 -16.03 10.97
N THR A 30 -22.09 -15.02 11.71
CA THR A 30 -21.22 -14.13 12.49
C THR A 30 -20.56 -14.78 13.70
N ASN A 31 -21.03 -15.96 14.14
CA ASN A 31 -20.46 -16.67 15.30
C ASN A 31 -19.19 -17.49 14.99
N GLN A 32 -18.85 -17.68 13.71
CA GLN A 32 -17.66 -18.43 13.26
C GLN A 32 -16.70 -17.60 12.40
N SER A 33 -16.99 -16.32 12.14
CA SER A 33 -16.06 -15.46 11.42
C SER A 33 -14.78 -15.28 12.24
N LEU A 34 -13.65 -15.57 11.60
CA LEU A 34 -12.32 -15.42 12.17
C LEU A 34 -11.78 -14.04 11.77
N GLN A 35 -11.22 -13.32 12.73
CA GLN A 35 -10.44 -12.11 12.48
C GLN A 35 -8.95 -12.42 12.55
N GLU A 36 -8.17 -11.59 11.88
CA GLU A 36 -6.72 -11.61 11.95
C GLU A 36 -6.27 -10.31 12.62
N ILE A 37 -5.39 -10.39 13.62
CA ILE A 37 -4.91 -9.23 14.38
C ILE A 37 -3.42 -9.40 14.62
N THR A 38 -2.70 -8.28 14.65
CA THR A 38 -1.35 -8.26 15.22
C THR A 38 -1.29 -7.49 16.53
N PHE A 39 -0.78 -8.14 17.57
CA PHE A 39 -0.45 -7.50 18.83
C PHE A 39 1.02 -7.08 18.84
N ILE A 40 1.29 -5.87 19.31
CA ILE A 40 2.64 -5.40 19.64
C ILE A 40 2.74 -5.33 21.16
N ILE A 41 3.60 -6.16 21.74
CA ILE A 41 3.72 -6.31 23.19
C ILE A 41 5.17 -6.11 23.61
N SER A 42 5.42 -5.17 24.51
CA SER A 42 6.74 -5.01 25.14
C SER A 42 6.84 -5.89 26.38
N LEU A 43 7.80 -6.79 26.40
CA LEU A 43 8.16 -7.61 27.56
C LEU A 43 9.33 -6.96 28.32
N VAL A 44 9.22 -6.91 29.65
CA VAL A 44 10.27 -6.37 30.53
C VAL A 44 10.96 -7.50 31.28
N ASN A 45 10.21 -8.52 31.69
CA ASN A 45 10.68 -9.75 32.32
C ASN A 45 10.62 -10.92 31.32
N ASN A 46 11.36 -10.78 30.22
CA ASN A 46 11.38 -11.63 29.01
C ASN A 46 10.84 -13.07 29.18
N MET A 47 11.49 -13.91 30.00
CA MET A 47 11.12 -15.33 30.15
C MET A 47 9.76 -15.57 30.83
N ASN A 48 9.47 -14.84 31.90
CA ASN A 48 8.22 -15.01 32.66
C ASN A 48 7.04 -14.42 31.89
N ASP A 49 7.23 -13.23 31.33
CA ASP A 49 6.21 -12.55 30.54
C ASP A 49 5.86 -13.37 29.31
N MET A 50 6.87 -13.95 28.64
CA MET A 50 6.64 -14.80 27.47
C MET A 50 5.87 -16.09 27.80
N LYS A 51 6.17 -16.71 28.95
CA LYS A 51 5.40 -17.88 29.41
C LYS A 51 3.93 -17.52 29.67
N SER A 52 3.69 -16.42 30.38
CA SER A 52 2.33 -15.92 30.64
C SER A 52 1.58 -15.61 29.35
N LEU A 53 2.27 -14.99 28.39
CA LEU A 53 1.72 -14.63 27.09
C LEU A 53 1.30 -15.88 26.28
N ILE A 54 2.16 -16.89 26.19
CA ILE A 54 1.82 -18.14 25.50
C ILE A 54 0.64 -18.85 26.17
N ASN A 55 0.60 -18.86 27.50
CA ASN A 55 -0.52 -19.45 28.23
C ASN A 55 -1.85 -18.76 27.89
N ILE A 56 -1.88 -17.42 27.84
CA ILE A 56 -3.09 -16.66 27.45
C ILE A 56 -3.66 -17.15 26.10
N PHE A 57 -2.81 -17.33 25.08
CA PHE A 57 -3.28 -17.83 23.78
C PHE A 57 -3.66 -19.32 23.83
N THR A 58 -2.86 -20.14 24.50
CA THR A 58 -3.04 -21.59 24.57
C THR A 58 -4.31 -21.98 25.34
N ASP A 59 -4.56 -21.34 26.49
CA ASP A 59 -5.72 -21.58 27.35
C ASP A 59 -7.04 -21.22 26.63
N ARG A 60 -6.97 -20.32 25.64
CA ARG A 60 -8.09 -19.89 24.81
C ARG A 60 -8.22 -20.68 23.50
N GLY A 61 -7.31 -21.63 23.24
CA GLY A 61 -7.26 -22.36 21.98
C GLY A 61 -6.99 -21.47 20.77
N ILE A 62 -6.35 -20.31 20.97
CA ILE A 62 -6.01 -19.38 19.89
C ILE A 62 -4.66 -19.78 19.31
N ASN A 63 -4.66 -20.15 18.04
CA ASN A 63 -3.42 -20.51 17.35
C ASN A 63 -2.64 -19.27 16.94
N ILE A 64 -1.39 -19.18 17.38
CA ILE A 64 -0.46 -18.13 16.97
C ILE A 64 0.15 -18.55 15.64
N ARG A 65 -0.08 -17.74 14.61
CA ARG A 65 0.42 -18.02 13.26
C ARG A 65 1.87 -17.64 13.10
N HIS A 66 2.27 -16.53 13.72
CA HIS A 66 3.63 -16.02 13.65
C HIS A 66 3.96 -15.17 14.87
N ILE A 67 5.18 -15.33 15.39
CA ILE A 67 5.76 -14.47 16.43
C ILE A 67 7.11 -14.00 15.93
N GLU A 68 7.32 -12.69 15.98
CA GLU A 68 8.62 -12.09 15.75
C GLU A 68 9.04 -11.32 17.01
N SER A 69 10.28 -11.50 17.45
CA SER A 69 10.86 -10.81 18.60
C SER A 69 11.98 -9.87 18.16
N ARG A 70 11.97 -8.63 18.66
CA ARG A 70 13.06 -7.67 18.45
C ARG A 70 13.48 -7.03 19.77
N ILE A 71 14.75 -6.65 19.88
CA ILE A 71 15.20 -5.82 21.00
C ILE A 71 14.58 -4.44 20.84
N LYS A 72 13.95 -3.92 21.91
CA LYS A 72 13.33 -2.60 21.89
C LYS A 72 14.38 -1.51 21.73
N LYS A 73 14.34 -0.77 20.62
CA LYS A 73 15.18 0.41 20.40
C LYS A 73 14.57 1.60 21.15
N SER A 74 15.04 1.84 22.38
CA SER A 74 14.71 3.04 23.15
C SER A 74 15.76 4.13 22.90
N ASN A 75 15.32 5.37 22.63
CA ASN A 75 16.18 6.56 22.58
C ASN A 75 16.58 7.08 23.98
N VAL A 76 16.09 6.44 25.05
CA VAL A 76 16.32 6.85 26.44
C VAL A 76 17.32 5.88 27.05
N GLU A 77 18.63 6.17 26.88
CA GLU A 77 19.73 5.42 27.49
C GLU A 77 19.64 5.30 29.03
N LYS A 78 18.86 6.19 29.67
CA LYS A 78 18.75 6.26 31.13
C LYS A 78 17.90 5.14 31.74
N ASP A 79 16.93 4.60 31.02
CA ASP A 79 16.02 3.56 31.55
C ASP A 79 16.55 2.13 31.35
N ILE A 80 17.51 1.92 30.45
CA ILE A 80 18.04 0.58 30.12
C ILE A 80 19.06 0.10 31.15
N LYS A 81 19.77 1.01 31.85
CA LYS A 81 20.84 0.64 32.79
C LYS A 81 20.35 0.03 34.11
N SER A 82 19.07 0.20 34.46
CA SER A 82 18.47 -0.34 35.68
C SER A 82 17.77 -1.69 35.50
N LEU A 83 17.63 -2.16 34.25
CA LEU A 83 16.94 -3.42 33.94
C LEU A 83 17.94 -4.57 33.84
N GLN A 84 17.57 -5.72 34.42
CA GLN A 84 18.38 -6.95 34.38
C GLN A 84 18.51 -7.52 32.96
N PHE A 85 17.55 -7.22 32.08
CA PHE A 85 17.51 -7.63 30.68
C PHE A 85 17.06 -6.49 29.78
N GLN A 86 17.50 -6.50 28.52
CA GLN A 86 16.96 -5.57 27.53
C GLN A 86 15.49 -5.93 27.23
N PRO A 87 14.58 -4.94 27.20
CA PRO A 87 13.18 -5.19 26.85
C PRO A 87 13.05 -5.76 25.45
N LEU A 88 12.16 -6.73 25.30
CA LEU A 88 11.81 -7.31 24.01
C LEU A 88 10.49 -6.71 23.52
N GLU A 89 10.39 -6.44 22.23
CA GLU A 89 9.13 -6.13 21.56
C GLU A 89 8.73 -7.34 20.72
N LEU A 90 7.53 -7.85 20.98
CA LEU A 90 6.95 -8.98 20.27
C LEU A 90 5.88 -8.50 19.30
N LEU A 91 5.97 -8.96 18.05
CA LEU A 91 4.93 -8.84 17.03
C LEU A 91 4.25 -10.21 16.93
N ILE A 92 3.00 -10.30 17.36
CA ILE A 92 2.27 -11.57 17.47
C ILE A 92 1.08 -11.53 16.52
N TYR A 93 1.16 -12.32 15.46
CA TYR A 93 0.09 -12.44 14.48
C TYR A 93 -0.77 -13.67 14.78
N VAL A 94 -2.06 -13.42 14.99
CA VAL A 94 -3.03 -14.43 15.41
C VAL A 94 -4.29 -14.38 14.55
N LYS A 95 -4.93 -15.55 14.41
CA LYS A 95 -6.25 -15.69 13.80
C LYS A 95 -7.21 -16.34 14.79
N PHE A 96 -8.31 -15.68 15.11
CA PHE A 96 -9.22 -16.14 16.16
C PHE A 96 -10.66 -15.59 15.98
N PRO A 97 -11.68 -16.16 16.66
CA PRO A 97 -13.06 -15.70 16.54
C PRO A 97 -13.28 -14.30 17.15
N PHE A 98 -14.17 -13.49 16.56
CA PHE A 98 -14.49 -12.13 17.05
C PHE A 98 -14.87 -12.06 18.54
N ARG A 99 -15.63 -13.04 19.03
CA ARG A 99 -16.11 -13.11 20.42
C ARG A 99 -14.99 -13.17 21.48
N GLU A 100 -13.80 -13.60 21.10
CA GLU A 100 -12.66 -13.68 22.02
C GLU A 100 -11.90 -12.34 22.12
N TYR A 101 -12.21 -11.36 21.27
CA TYR A 101 -11.47 -10.10 21.18
C TYR A 101 -11.41 -9.34 22.49
N GLU A 102 -12.55 -9.00 23.07
CA GLU A 102 -12.61 -8.17 24.28
C GLU A 102 -11.88 -8.84 25.44
N LYS A 103 -12.11 -10.15 25.62
CA LYS A 103 -11.50 -10.93 26.70
C LYS A 103 -10.00 -11.11 26.53
N LEU A 104 -9.53 -11.34 25.30
CA LEU A 104 -8.11 -11.43 24.99
C LEU A 104 -7.43 -10.07 25.18
N SER A 105 -8.07 -9.01 24.69
CA SER A 105 -7.56 -7.64 24.80
C SER A 105 -7.43 -7.18 26.25
N GLU A 106 -8.41 -7.48 27.11
CA GLU A 106 -8.33 -7.20 28.55
C GLU A 106 -7.17 -7.92 29.24
N GLU A 107 -6.94 -9.20 28.93
CA GLU A 107 -5.81 -9.93 29.51
C GLU A 107 -4.46 -9.41 29.01
N LEU A 108 -4.35 -9.08 27.72
CA LEU A 108 -3.10 -8.54 27.18
C LEU A 108 -2.79 -7.11 27.67
N LYS A 109 -3.77 -6.36 28.18
CA LYS A 109 -3.52 -5.08 28.88
C LYS A 109 -2.75 -5.25 30.19
N SER A 110 -2.64 -6.46 30.74
CA SER A 110 -1.86 -6.69 31.96
C SER A 110 -0.34 -6.54 31.74
N PHE A 111 0.12 -6.50 30.50
CA PHE A 111 1.53 -6.29 30.16
C PHE A 111 1.90 -4.79 30.21
N SER A 112 3.13 -4.48 30.65
CA SER A 112 3.61 -3.13 30.90
C SER A 112 3.57 -2.16 29.71
N SER A 113 3.54 -2.67 28.48
CA SER A 113 3.24 -1.88 27.27
C SER A 113 2.62 -2.80 26.22
N TYR A 114 1.44 -2.39 25.74
CA TYR A 114 0.58 -3.16 24.87
C TYR A 114 -0.07 -2.23 23.84
N HIS A 115 0.08 -2.56 22.55
CA HIS A 115 -0.57 -1.88 21.44
C HIS A 115 -1.26 -2.91 20.54
N ILE A 116 -2.50 -2.63 20.16
CA ILE A 116 -3.28 -3.46 19.23
C ILE A 116 -3.22 -2.82 17.86
N VAL A 117 -2.72 -3.58 16.88
CA VAL A 117 -2.78 -3.22 15.47
C VAL A 117 -3.73 -4.20 14.79
N HIS A 118 -4.90 -3.72 14.39
CA HIS A 118 -5.86 -4.55 13.65
C HIS A 118 -5.26 -4.93 12.29
N SER A 119 -5.58 -6.12 11.75
CA SER A 119 -5.14 -6.46 10.39
C SER A 119 -6.15 -6.01 9.34
N THR A 120 -5.67 -5.89 8.11
CA THR A 120 -6.30 -5.31 6.92
C THR A 120 -7.63 -5.95 6.48
N LEU A 121 -7.96 -7.17 6.92
CA LEU A 121 -9.09 -7.91 6.35
C LEU A 121 -10.47 -7.29 6.65
N GLU A 122 -10.61 -6.44 7.68
CA GLU A 122 -11.91 -5.81 7.98
C GLU A 122 -12.11 -4.43 7.35
N SER A 123 -11.04 -3.71 7.01
CA SER A 123 -11.17 -2.44 6.27
C SER A 123 -11.71 -2.65 4.85
N LEU A 124 -11.53 -3.86 4.29
CA LEU A 124 -12.02 -4.23 2.96
C LEU A 124 -13.49 -4.69 2.95
N VAL A 125 -14.01 -5.23 4.06
CA VAL A 125 -15.43 -5.67 4.12
C VAL A 125 -16.38 -4.49 4.32
N SER A 126 -15.92 -3.39 4.92
CA SER A 126 -16.74 -2.18 5.11
C SER A 126 -16.99 -1.39 3.81
N HIS A 127 -16.25 -1.66 2.72
CA HIS A 127 -16.40 -0.94 1.46
C HIS A 127 -17.31 -1.63 0.43
N SER A 128 -17.48 -2.97 0.48
CA SER A 128 -18.36 -3.69 -0.46
C SER A 128 -19.74 -4.03 0.10
N VAL A 129 -19.92 -3.94 1.42
CA VAL A 129 -21.23 -4.10 2.07
C VAL A 129 -21.57 -2.74 2.66
N LYS A 130 -22.79 -2.23 2.39
CA LYS A 130 -23.42 -1.16 3.19
C LYS A 130 -23.70 -1.62 4.63
N SER A 131 -22.73 -2.24 5.28
CA SER A 131 -22.72 -2.54 6.70
C SER A 131 -22.27 -1.27 7.40
N LYS A 132 -23.26 -0.47 7.77
CA LYS A 132 -23.08 0.56 8.79
C LYS A 132 -22.41 -0.09 10.01
N ASN A 133 -21.32 0.53 10.46
CA ASN A 133 -20.78 0.41 11.82
C ASN A 133 -20.01 -0.88 12.19
N LEU A 134 -18.85 -1.09 11.58
CA LEU A 134 -17.71 -1.73 12.26
C LEU A 134 -16.52 -0.75 12.31
N THR A 135 -16.79 0.48 12.75
CA THR A 135 -15.72 1.32 13.31
C THR A 135 -15.25 0.64 14.59
N PHE A 136 -14.14 -0.12 14.52
CA PHE A 136 -13.51 -0.65 15.72
C PHE A 136 -13.08 0.52 16.60
N LYS A 137 -13.88 0.80 17.64
CA LYS A 137 -13.58 1.85 18.62
C LYS A 137 -12.32 1.46 19.38
N GLY A 138 -11.20 2.13 19.10
CA GLY A 138 -10.02 2.15 19.96
C GLY A 138 -8.79 1.37 19.47
N GLY A 139 -8.77 0.88 18.24
CA GLY A 139 -7.61 0.21 17.65
C GLY A 139 -6.76 1.11 16.76
N VAL A 140 -5.45 0.84 16.66
CA VAL A 140 -4.59 1.50 15.66
C VAL A 140 -4.86 0.86 14.30
N PRO A 141 -5.19 1.63 13.25
CA PRO A 141 -5.30 1.13 11.89
C PRO A 141 -4.06 0.35 11.47
N TRP A 142 -4.26 -0.70 10.68
CA TRP A 142 -3.14 -1.48 10.15
C TRP A 142 -2.16 -0.60 9.36
N PHE A 143 -0.87 -0.89 9.47
CA PHE A 143 0.16 -0.32 8.62
C PHE A 143 1.28 -1.35 8.39
N PRO A 144 1.98 -1.29 7.24
CA PRO A 144 3.12 -2.17 6.96
C PRO A 144 4.24 -1.92 7.98
N ARG A 145 4.86 -2.99 8.49
CA ARG A 145 5.90 -2.92 9.53
C ARG A 145 7.26 -3.32 9.01
N HIS A 146 7.29 -4.23 8.04
CA HIS A 146 8.46 -4.53 7.24
C HIS A 146 8.23 -4.09 5.80
N ILE A 147 9.30 -3.72 5.09
CA ILE A 147 9.23 -3.27 3.70
C ILE A 147 8.63 -4.34 2.76
N SER A 148 8.73 -5.63 3.12
CA SER A 148 8.09 -6.72 2.37
C SER A 148 6.57 -6.71 2.49
N ASP A 149 6.00 -6.12 3.54
CA ASP A 149 4.54 -6.02 3.71
C ASP A 149 3.91 -5.12 2.63
N LEU A 150 4.73 -4.29 1.96
CA LEU A 150 4.29 -3.52 0.79
C LEU A 150 3.91 -4.42 -0.40
N ASP A 151 4.30 -5.69 -0.39
CA ASP A 151 3.85 -6.68 -1.38
C ASP A 151 2.33 -6.86 -1.35
N GLU A 152 1.73 -6.89 -0.16
CA GLU A 152 0.27 -6.99 -0.01
C GLU A 152 -0.40 -5.66 -0.37
N VAL A 153 0.14 -4.55 0.14
CA VAL A 153 -0.38 -3.19 -0.10
C VAL A 153 -0.51 -2.86 -1.59
N SER A 154 0.45 -3.32 -2.40
CA SER A 154 0.48 -3.04 -3.85
C SER A 154 -0.66 -3.67 -4.65
N HIS A 155 -1.36 -4.65 -4.06
CA HIS A 155 -2.51 -5.30 -4.71
C HIS A 155 -3.79 -4.48 -4.53
N HIS A 156 -3.82 -3.49 -3.65
CA HIS A 156 -5.00 -2.67 -3.33
C HIS A 156 -5.18 -1.50 -4.31
N VAL A 157 -5.25 -1.82 -5.61
CA VAL A 157 -5.41 -0.82 -6.67
C VAL A 157 -6.88 -0.43 -6.80
N LEU A 158 -7.17 0.86 -6.59
CA LEU A 158 -8.51 1.43 -6.61
C LEU A 158 -8.98 1.77 -8.03
N MET A 159 -8.11 2.37 -8.84
CA MET A 159 -8.45 2.89 -10.16
C MET A 159 -7.27 2.80 -11.12
N TYR A 160 -7.57 2.85 -12.42
CA TYR A 160 -6.58 2.90 -13.51
C TYR A 160 -5.58 1.73 -13.51
N GLY A 161 -6.01 0.58 -12.98
CA GLY A 161 -5.25 -0.68 -13.02
C GLY A 161 -5.41 -1.37 -14.38
N LYS A 162 -6.25 -2.41 -14.42
CA LYS A 162 -6.53 -3.19 -15.65
C LYS A 162 -7.60 -2.55 -16.55
N GLU A 163 -8.51 -1.78 -15.96
CA GLU A 163 -9.64 -1.17 -16.65
C GLU A 163 -9.42 0.32 -16.84
N LEU A 164 -9.92 0.84 -17.96
CA LEU A 164 -9.87 2.26 -18.33
C LEU A 164 -11.29 2.82 -18.37
N ASP A 165 -11.45 4.07 -17.96
CA ASP A 165 -12.73 4.77 -18.05
C ASP A 165 -13.15 4.99 -19.52
N ALA A 166 -14.46 5.12 -19.75
CA ALA A 166 -15.03 5.19 -21.11
C ALA A 166 -14.59 6.43 -21.90
N ASP A 167 -14.22 7.50 -21.21
CA ASP A 167 -13.69 8.76 -21.76
C ASP A 167 -12.16 8.77 -21.90
N HIS A 168 -11.46 7.72 -21.41
CA HIS A 168 -10.03 7.59 -21.59
C HIS A 168 -9.67 7.46 -23.09
N PRO A 169 -8.66 8.18 -23.61
CA PRO A 169 -8.33 8.17 -25.04
C PRO A 169 -8.00 6.78 -25.60
N GLY A 170 -7.40 5.93 -24.77
CA GLY A 170 -7.13 4.52 -25.08
C GLY A 170 -8.28 3.53 -24.84
N PHE A 171 -9.49 3.98 -24.47
CA PHE A 171 -10.60 3.06 -24.12
C PHE A 171 -11.00 2.14 -25.28
N LYS A 172 -10.96 2.64 -26.52
CA LYS A 172 -11.29 1.87 -27.73
C LYS A 172 -10.07 1.23 -28.40
N ASP A 173 -8.86 1.54 -27.93
CA ASP A 173 -7.62 0.98 -28.46
C ASP A 173 -7.38 -0.39 -27.80
N GLU A 174 -7.56 -1.46 -28.56
CA GLU A 174 -7.33 -2.84 -28.10
C GLU A 174 -5.86 -3.11 -27.79
N GLU A 175 -4.94 -2.54 -28.57
CA GLU A 175 -3.51 -2.72 -28.38
C GLU A 175 -3.04 -2.02 -27.11
N TYR A 176 -3.47 -0.77 -26.90
CA TYR A 176 -3.16 -0.02 -25.68
C TYR A 176 -3.73 -0.70 -24.43
N ARG A 177 -4.97 -1.22 -24.48
CA ARG A 177 -5.56 -1.99 -23.37
C ARG A 177 -4.76 -3.25 -23.05
N ARG A 178 -4.39 -4.02 -24.07
CA ARG A 178 -3.53 -5.21 -23.90
C ARG A 178 -2.17 -4.83 -23.31
N ARG A 179 -1.61 -3.71 -23.76
CA ARG A 179 -0.33 -3.17 -23.25
C ARG A 179 -0.43 -2.75 -21.78
N ARG A 180 -1.53 -2.11 -21.37
CA ARG A 180 -1.82 -1.77 -19.96
C ARG A 180 -1.98 -3.00 -19.07
N MET A 181 -2.65 -4.05 -19.55
CA MET A 181 -2.75 -5.32 -18.81
C MET A 181 -1.38 -5.94 -18.55
N MET A 182 -0.46 -5.90 -19.52
CA MET A 182 0.92 -6.37 -19.34
C MET A 182 1.63 -5.64 -18.18
N PHE A 183 1.52 -4.31 -18.13
CA PHE A 183 2.12 -3.51 -17.05
C PHE A 183 1.47 -3.81 -15.69
N ALA A 184 0.15 -3.95 -15.66
CA ALA A 184 -0.56 -4.31 -14.45
C ALA A 184 -0.13 -5.69 -13.93
N ASP A 185 0.00 -6.68 -14.82
CA ASP A 185 0.45 -8.02 -14.45
C ASP A 185 1.90 -8.02 -13.95
N ILE A 186 2.79 -7.20 -14.53
CA ILE A 186 4.14 -7.00 -13.99
C ILE A 186 4.09 -6.49 -12.55
N ALA A 187 3.31 -5.44 -12.30
CA ALA A 187 3.21 -4.83 -10.98
C ALA A 187 2.60 -5.77 -9.93
N PHE A 188 1.55 -6.53 -10.26
CA PHE A 188 0.95 -7.50 -9.35
C PHE A 188 1.87 -8.67 -9.02
N ASN A 189 2.72 -9.11 -9.98
CA ASN A 189 3.64 -10.21 -9.76
C ASN A 189 4.97 -9.79 -9.12
N TYR A 190 5.27 -8.50 -9.04
CA TYR A 190 6.49 -7.99 -8.42
C TYR A 190 6.46 -8.20 -6.90
N LYS A 191 7.55 -8.77 -6.36
CA LYS A 191 7.76 -8.96 -4.93
C LYS A 191 9.02 -8.25 -4.44
N TRP A 192 9.02 -7.82 -3.19
CA TRP A 192 10.15 -7.14 -2.58
C TRP A 192 11.42 -8.00 -2.67
N GLY A 193 12.53 -7.38 -3.06
CA GLY A 193 13.82 -8.03 -3.26
C GLY A 193 14.07 -8.53 -4.67
N GLN A 194 13.06 -8.55 -5.54
CA GLN A 194 13.24 -8.85 -6.97
C GLN A 194 13.78 -7.62 -7.72
N GLN A 195 14.37 -7.88 -8.88
CA GLN A 195 14.66 -6.83 -9.85
C GLN A 195 13.36 -6.38 -10.52
N ILE A 196 13.15 -5.08 -10.67
CA ILE A 196 12.03 -4.53 -11.43
C ILE A 196 12.20 -4.94 -12.90
N PRO A 197 11.18 -5.58 -13.53
CA PRO A 197 11.30 -6.05 -14.89
C PRO A 197 11.60 -4.93 -15.90
N PHE A 198 12.56 -5.21 -16.77
CA PHE A 198 12.89 -4.33 -17.90
C PHE A 198 11.81 -4.43 -18.98
N ILE A 199 11.46 -3.29 -19.54
CA ILE A 199 10.40 -3.17 -20.54
C ILE A 199 11.03 -2.88 -21.89
N ASP A 200 10.70 -3.68 -22.89
CA ASP A 200 10.93 -3.33 -24.29
C ASP A 200 9.82 -2.39 -24.75
N TYR A 201 10.05 -1.08 -24.59
CA TYR A 201 9.11 -0.04 -25.02
C TYR A 201 9.07 0.03 -26.55
N THR A 202 7.86 0.15 -27.08
CA THR A 202 7.63 0.29 -28.52
C THR A 202 8.11 1.66 -29.01
N GLU A 203 8.35 1.78 -30.31
CA GLU A 203 8.73 3.06 -30.91
C GLU A 203 7.67 4.15 -30.69
N THR A 204 6.38 3.81 -30.72
CA THR A 204 5.30 4.77 -30.43
C THR A 204 5.35 5.28 -28.98
N GLU A 205 5.66 4.40 -28.02
CA GLU A 205 5.85 4.78 -26.62
C GLU A 205 7.07 5.70 -26.47
N LYS A 206 8.21 5.37 -27.10
CA LYS A 206 9.42 6.21 -27.10
C LYS A 206 9.19 7.58 -27.73
N MET A 207 8.45 7.65 -28.84
CA MET A 207 8.09 8.93 -29.48
C MET A 207 7.19 9.78 -28.58
N THR A 208 6.24 9.16 -27.88
CA THR A 208 5.35 9.85 -26.94
C THR A 208 6.16 10.44 -25.77
N TRP A 209 7.08 9.64 -25.20
CA TRP A 209 8.01 10.10 -24.18
C TRP A 209 8.86 11.26 -24.67
N GLY A 210 9.50 11.14 -25.84
CA GLY A 210 10.36 12.17 -26.40
C GLY A 210 9.65 13.49 -26.64
N CYS A 211 8.37 13.44 -27.05
CA CYS A 211 7.51 14.62 -27.20
C CYS A 211 7.35 15.38 -25.87
N VAL A 212 6.98 14.67 -24.80
CA VAL A 212 6.80 15.23 -23.45
C VAL A 212 8.13 15.71 -22.86
N TYR A 213 9.17 14.88 -22.98
CA TYR A 213 10.51 15.15 -22.47
C TYR A 213 11.09 16.45 -23.04
N ARG A 214 11.03 16.62 -24.36
CA ARG A 214 11.56 17.81 -25.06
C ARG A 214 10.92 19.10 -24.54
N GLU A 215 9.60 19.13 -24.42
CA GLU A 215 8.90 20.34 -23.97
C GLU A 215 9.14 20.61 -22.48
N LEU A 216 9.07 19.60 -21.63
CA LEU A 216 9.27 19.78 -20.19
C LEU A 216 10.70 20.20 -19.86
N THR A 217 11.72 19.55 -20.46
CA THR A 217 13.12 19.94 -20.22
C THR A 217 13.47 21.33 -20.73
N ARG A 218 12.77 21.82 -21.78
CA ARG A 218 12.86 23.22 -22.19
C ARG A 218 12.32 24.17 -21.13
N LEU A 219 11.16 23.85 -20.54
CA LEU A 219 10.50 24.69 -19.53
C LEU A 219 11.22 24.67 -18.17
N TYR A 220 11.75 23.51 -17.74
CA TYR A 220 12.39 23.36 -16.44
C TYR A 220 13.55 24.33 -16.20
N LYS A 221 14.24 24.76 -17.26
CA LYS A 221 15.33 25.74 -17.19
C LYS A 221 14.91 27.05 -16.53
N THR A 222 13.63 27.44 -16.67
CA THR A 222 13.10 28.70 -16.13
C THR A 222 12.08 28.49 -15.02
N THR A 223 11.44 27.33 -14.93
CA THR A 223 10.32 27.10 -14.01
C THR A 223 10.61 26.13 -12.87
N ALA A 224 11.56 25.20 -13.03
CA ALA A 224 11.84 24.20 -11.99
C ALA A 224 12.80 24.76 -10.94
N CYS A 225 12.65 24.30 -9.69
CA CYS A 225 13.57 24.65 -8.61
C CYS A 225 15.00 24.13 -8.89
N ARG A 226 15.98 24.71 -8.20
CA ARG A 226 17.40 24.42 -8.42
C ARG A 226 17.74 22.96 -8.13
N GLU A 227 17.16 22.41 -7.08
CA GLU A 227 17.34 21.01 -6.66
C GLU A 227 16.89 20.05 -7.77
N PHE A 228 15.71 20.32 -8.35
CA PHE A 228 15.17 19.56 -9.47
C PHE A 228 16.13 19.58 -10.68
N GLN A 229 16.55 20.76 -11.13
CA GLN A 229 17.43 20.89 -12.30
C GLN A 229 18.78 20.18 -12.10
N LYS A 230 19.36 20.31 -10.90
CA LYS A 230 20.61 19.62 -10.53
C LYS A 230 20.45 18.10 -10.61
N ASN A 231 19.37 17.56 -10.05
CA ASN A 231 19.17 16.12 -10.03
C ASN A 231 18.73 15.55 -11.38
N LEU A 232 17.99 16.33 -12.18
CA LEU A 232 17.66 15.94 -13.55
C LEU A 232 18.92 15.75 -14.40
N ALA A 233 19.91 16.65 -14.29
CA ALA A 233 21.19 16.48 -14.99
C ALA A 233 21.89 15.16 -14.60
N LEU A 234 21.89 14.81 -13.31
CA LEU A 234 22.49 13.56 -12.85
C LEU A 234 21.72 12.32 -13.34
N LEU A 235 20.39 12.41 -13.43
CA LEU A 235 19.56 11.34 -14.01
C LEU A 235 19.82 11.16 -15.51
N GLN A 236 20.12 12.24 -16.23
CA GLN A 236 20.52 12.21 -17.64
C GLN A 236 21.86 11.50 -17.82
N ASP A 237 22.81 11.79 -16.94
CA ASP A 237 24.16 11.21 -17.01
C ASP A 237 24.22 9.75 -16.55
N GLU A 238 23.46 9.39 -15.50
CA GLU A 238 23.66 8.13 -14.77
C GLU A 238 22.47 7.16 -14.81
N ALA A 239 21.26 7.64 -15.14
CA ALA A 239 20.03 6.86 -15.01
C ALA A 239 19.22 6.73 -16.32
N GLY A 240 19.85 7.00 -17.46
CA GLY A 240 19.28 6.76 -18.78
C GLY A 240 18.25 7.78 -19.24
N TYR A 241 18.13 8.95 -18.59
CA TYR A 241 17.18 9.98 -19.01
C TYR A 241 17.66 10.66 -20.29
N ASN A 242 16.90 10.47 -21.37
CA ASN A 242 17.15 11.14 -22.63
C ASN A 242 15.84 11.26 -23.43
N GLU A 243 15.87 11.97 -24.56
CA GLU A 243 14.67 12.18 -25.39
C GLU A 243 14.26 10.94 -26.21
N PHE A 244 15.19 10.02 -26.46
CA PHE A 244 15.03 8.95 -27.45
C PHE A 244 14.59 7.62 -26.86
N ASP A 245 14.71 7.44 -25.53
CA ASP A 245 14.33 6.20 -24.87
C ASP A 245 13.83 6.44 -23.44
N LEU A 246 12.96 5.55 -22.96
CA LEU A 246 12.39 5.63 -21.63
C LEU A 246 13.36 5.05 -20.58
N PRO A 247 13.60 5.76 -19.45
CA PRO A 247 14.35 5.20 -18.33
C PRO A 247 13.70 3.94 -17.78
N GLN A 248 14.53 2.93 -17.51
CA GLN A 248 14.08 1.67 -16.88
C GLN A 248 13.99 1.86 -15.37
N LEU A 249 12.85 1.51 -14.76
CA LEU A 249 12.62 1.75 -13.33
C LEU A 249 13.69 1.11 -12.43
N GLN A 250 14.23 -0.05 -12.79
CA GLN A 250 15.31 -0.67 -12.02
C GLN A 250 16.55 0.24 -11.95
N VAL A 251 16.98 0.78 -13.09
CA VAL A 251 18.17 1.66 -13.17
C VAL A 251 17.94 2.92 -12.35
N VAL A 252 16.75 3.51 -12.46
CA VAL A 252 16.36 4.71 -11.70
C VAL A 252 16.26 4.42 -10.20
N SER A 253 15.72 3.25 -9.83
CA SER A 253 15.64 2.80 -8.44
C SER A 253 17.02 2.61 -7.82
N ASP A 254 17.96 2.02 -8.55
CA ASP A 254 19.34 1.83 -8.08
C ASP A 254 20.06 3.17 -7.89
N PHE A 255 19.85 4.11 -8.81
CA PHE A 255 20.34 5.49 -8.67
C PHE A 255 19.77 6.18 -7.42
N LEU A 256 18.44 6.15 -7.22
CA LEU A 256 17.81 6.73 -6.03
C LEU A 256 18.30 6.07 -4.74
N LYS A 257 18.47 4.75 -4.75
CA LYS A 257 18.92 3.99 -3.57
C LYS A 257 20.32 4.39 -3.16
N ALA A 258 21.23 4.54 -4.12
CA ALA A 258 22.59 5.01 -3.88
C ALA A 258 22.62 6.45 -3.34
N ARG A 259 21.66 7.30 -3.75
CA ARG A 259 21.65 8.73 -3.46
C ARG A 259 20.96 9.09 -2.15
N THR A 260 19.76 8.57 -1.93
CA THR A 260 18.90 8.93 -0.80
C THR A 260 18.30 7.72 -0.10
N GLY A 261 18.60 6.50 -0.56
CA GLY A 261 17.98 5.28 -0.06
C GLY A 261 16.55 5.07 -0.53
N PHE A 262 16.00 5.95 -1.38
CA PHE A 262 14.71 5.71 -2.02
C PHE A 262 14.80 4.59 -3.04
N CYS A 263 13.76 3.77 -3.13
CA CYS A 263 13.60 2.76 -4.17
C CYS A 263 12.27 2.97 -4.88
N LEU A 264 12.22 2.60 -6.16
CA LEU A 264 10.96 2.55 -6.89
C LEU A 264 10.32 1.16 -6.72
N ARG A 265 9.00 1.13 -6.80
CA ARG A 265 8.23 -0.10 -6.83
C ARG A 265 7.17 -0.01 -7.92
N PRO A 266 7.12 -0.96 -8.88
CA PRO A 266 6.09 -0.93 -9.92
C PRO A 266 4.70 -1.05 -9.28
N VAL A 267 3.78 -0.20 -9.70
CA VAL A 267 2.37 -0.24 -9.29
C VAL A 267 1.46 -0.24 -10.51
N ALA A 268 0.36 -0.99 -10.44
CA ALA A 268 -0.53 -1.13 -11.60
C ALA A 268 -1.40 0.12 -11.82
N GLY A 269 -1.66 0.91 -10.78
CA GLY A 269 -2.54 2.08 -10.81
C GLY A 269 -2.60 2.77 -9.45
N TYR A 270 -3.71 3.46 -9.17
CA TYR A 270 -3.85 4.23 -7.93
C TYR A 270 -4.06 3.34 -6.71
N LEU A 271 -3.25 3.57 -5.68
CA LEU A 271 -3.47 3.01 -4.34
C LEU A 271 -4.33 3.97 -3.51
N SER A 272 -4.86 3.47 -2.39
CA SER A 272 -5.44 4.36 -1.38
C SER A 272 -4.39 5.34 -0.83
N ALA A 273 -4.82 6.50 -0.34
CA ALA A 273 -3.90 7.48 0.24
C ALA A 273 -3.07 6.87 1.38
N ARG A 274 -3.69 6.05 2.23
CA ARG A 274 -3.02 5.32 3.31
C ARG A 274 -1.94 4.38 2.78
N ASP A 275 -2.28 3.57 1.78
CA ASP A 275 -1.39 2.58 1.19
C ASP A 275 -0.18 3.24 0.51
N PHE A 276 -0.43 4.27 -0.30
CA PHE A 276 0.62 5.03 -0.97
C PHE A 276 1.56 5.71 0.04
N LEU A 277 1.01 6.45 1.00
CA LEU A 277 1.79 7.19 1.99
C LEU A 277 2.60 6.24 2.89
N SER A 278 2.04 5.08 3.24
CA SER A 278 2.76 4.09 4.04
C SER A 278 4.05 3.60 3.37
N GLY A 279 4.10 3.52 2.04
CA GLY A 279 5.31 3.19 1.28
C GLY A 279 6.43 4.21 1.48
N LEU A 280 6.08 5.51 1.55
CA LEU A 280 7.06 6.58 1.74
C LEU A 280 7.81 6.46 3.08
N ALA A 281 7.19 5.88 4.12
CA ALA A 281 7.85 5.63 5.40
C ALA A 281 9.10 4.73 5.24
N PHE A 282 9.05 3.81 4.28
CA PHE A 282 10.12 2.89 3.91
C PHE A 282 11.04 3.44 2.82
N ARG A 283 10.86 4.72 2.44
CA ARG A 283 11.49 5.31 1.24
C ARG A 283 11.18 4.52 -0.03
N VAL A 284 9.97 3.98 -0.13
CA VAL A 284 9.49 3.30 -1.33
C VAL A 284 8.49 4.21 -2.02
N PHE A 285 8.75 4.52 -3.29
CA PHE A 285 7.84 5.28 -4.12
C PHE A 285 7.19 4.33 -5.14
N TYR A 286 5.86 4.24 -5.10
CA TYR A 286 5.08 3.47 -6.08
C TYR A 286 5.07 4.22 -7.41
N CYS A 287 5.52 3.58 -8.47
CA CYS A 287 5.74 4.19 -9.78
C CYS A 287 5.08 3.33 -10.86
N THR A 288 4.23 3.94 -11.68
CA THR A 288 3.67 3.26 -12.85
C THR A 288 4.74 3.06 -13.94
N GLN A 289 4.56 2.05 -14.78
CA GLN A 289 5.46 1.76 -15.92
C GLN A 289 4.81 2.05 -17.28
N TYR A 290 3.50 2.21 -17.34
CA TYR A 290 2.82 2.53 -18.59
C TYR A 290 3.02 4.00 -18.94
N ILE A 291 3.01 4.32 -20.23
CA ILE A 291 3.00 5.68 -20.76
C ILE A 291 1.59 6.04 -21.22
N ARG A 292 1.24 7.33 -21.15
CA ARG A 292 0.00 7.88 -21.70
C ARG A 292 -0.20 7.52 -23.18
N HIS A 293 -1.45 7.52 -23.61
CA HIS A 293 -1.84 7.23 -24.98
C HIS A 293 -1.33 8.28 -25.98
N GLN A 294 -0.77 7.87 -27.13
CA GLN A 294 -0.17 8.81 -28.11
C GLN A 294 -1.15 9.83 -28.72
N GLY A 295 -2.46 9.57 -28.63
CA GLY A 295 -3.50 10.46 -29.15
C GLY A 295 -3.57 11.83 -28.44
N ASP A 296 -3.07 11.93 -27.21
CA ASP A 296 -2.95 13.20 -26.48
C ASP A 296 -1.68 13.19 -25.59
N PRO A 297 -0.49 13.48 -26.15
CA PRO A 297 0.76 13.37 -25.40
C PRO A 297 0.89 14.44 -24.30
N PHE A 298 0.17 15.56 -24.39
CA PHE A 298 0.33 16.68 -23.46
C PHE A 298 -0.67 16.67 -22.30
N TYR A 299 -1.63 15.74 -22.30
CA TYR A 299 -2.61 15.62 -21.24
C TYR A 299 -2.89 14.15 -20.89
N THR A 300 -3.03 13.88 -19.60
CA THR A 300 -3.53 12.62 -19.07
C THR A 300 -4.09 12.86 -17.67
N PRO A 301 -5.23 12.24 -17.30
CA PRO A 301 -5.71 12.23 -15.92
C PRO A 301 -4.95 11.23 -15.04
N GLU A 302 -4.23 10.29 -15.66
CA GLU A 302 -3.49 9.21 -14.99
C GLU A 302 -2.02 9.62 -14.71
N PRO A 303 -1.40 9.10 -13.63
CA PRO A 303 0.00 9.34 -13.30
C PRO A 303 0.84 8.32 -14.06
N ASP A 304 0.97 8.53 -15.38
CA ASP A 304 1.80 7.68 -16.24
C ASP A 304 3.30 7.85 -15.92
N CYS A 305 4.15 7.03 -16.52
CA CYS A 305 5.59 7.05 -16.26
C CYS A 305 6.23 8.42 -16.55
N CYS A 306 5.67 9.24 -17.44
CA CYS A 306 6.12 10.62 -17.64
C CYS A 306 5.95 11.46 -16.37
N HIS A 307 4.78 11.39 -15.72
CA HIS A 307 4.53 12.08 -14.46
C HIS A 307 5.49 11.62 -13.36
N GLU A 308 5.69 10.31 -13.22
CA GLU A 308 6.53 9.76 -12.16
C GLU A 308 8.00 10.12 -12.36
N LEU A 309 8.53 9.86 -13.57
CA LEU A 309 9.94 10.00 -13.89
C LEU A 309 10.36 11.46 -14.06
N LEU A 310 9.51 12.31 -14.65
CA LEU A 310 9.82 13.73 -14.89
C LEU A 310 9.24 14.66 -13.83
N GLY A 311 8.36 14.18 -12.95
CA GLY A 311 7.81 14.97 -11.84
C GLY A 311 8.48 14.62 -10.50
N HIS A 312 8.34 13.38 -10.06
CA HIS A 312 8.71 12.96 -8.71
C HIS A 312 10.19 12.62 -8.54
N VAL A 313 10.73 11.78 -9.43
CA VAL A 313 12.07 11.18 -9.27
C VAL A 313 13.19 12.22 -9.06
N PRO A 314 13.28 13.34 -9.79
CA PRO A 314 14.35 14.31 -9.58
C PRO A 314 14.36 14.90 -8.17
N MET A 315 13.19 15.06 -7.54
CA MET A 315 13.12 15.55 -6.16
C MET A 315 13.43 14.45 -5.14
N LEU A 316 13.07 13.19 -5.40
CA LEU A 316 13.45 12.06 -4.52
C LEU A 316 14.97 11.82 -4.47
N ALA A 317 15.73 12.30 -5.45
CA ALA A 317 17.19 12.29 -5.46
C ALA A 317 17.83 13.41 -4.62
N ASP A 318 17.04 14.37 -4.12
CA ASP A 318 17.50 15.39 -3.16
C ASP A 318 17.38 14.88 -1.72
N PRO A 319 18.45 14.88 -0.91
CA PRO A 319 18.41 14.36 0.46
C PRO A 319 17.41 15.07 1.39
N LYS A 320 17.17 16.38 1.21
CA LYS A 320 16.23 17.13 2.07
C LYS A 320 14.80 16.77 1.71
N PHE A 321 14.49 16.75 0.41
CA PHE A 321 13.16 16.37 -0.05
C PHE A 321 12.86 14.89 0.23
N ALA A 322 13.82 13.99 0.02
CA ALA A 322 13.67 12.57 0.38
C ALA A 322 13.35 12.39 1.87
N ARG A 323 14.03 13.11 2.76
CA ARG A 323 13.70 13.09 4.19
C ARG A 323 12.29 13.63 4.42
N PHE A 324 11.95 14.77 3.85
CA PHE A 324 10.61 15.35 3.96
C PHE A 324 9.51 14.37 3.52
N SER A 325 9.67 13.72 2.36
CA SER A 325 8.73 12.70 1.88
C SER A 325 8.63 11.50 2.82
N GLN A 326 9.75 11.05 3.40
CA GLN A 326 9.74 9.98 4.40
C GLN A 326 9.00 10.38 5.67
N GLU A 327 9.17 11.61 6.16
CA GLU A 327 8.47 12.09 7.36
C GLU A 327 6.95 12.11 7.15
N ILE A 328 6.47 12.49 5.95
CA ILE A 328 5.04 12.37 5.59
C ILE A 328 4.60 10.90 5.67
N GLY A 329 5.40 9.98 5.13
CA GLY A 329 5.09 8.56 5.19
C GLY A 329 5.02 8.03 6.62
N LEU A 330 5.99 8.38 7.47
CA LEU A 330 6.01 8.00 8.89
C LEU A 330 4.79 8.55 9.63
N ALA A 331 4.36 9.78 9.34
CA ALA A 331 3.16 10.38 9.92
C ALA A 331 1.85 9.68 9.50
N SER A 332 1.85 8.97 8.37
CA SER A 332 0.69 8.22 7.88
C SER A 332 0.49 6.85 8.55
N LEU A 333 1.49 6.34 9.27
CA LEU A 333 1.43 5.00 9.85
C LEU A 333 0.48 4.98 11.05
N GLY A 334 -0.63 4.24 10.94
CA GLY A 334 -1.59 4.08 12.03
C GLY A 334 -2.40 5.33 12.37
N THR A 335 -2.39 6.38 11.52
CA THR A 335 -3.25 7.55 11.68
C THR A 335 -4.69 7.22 11.34
N SER A 336 -5.67 7.92 11.94
CA SER A 336 -7.09 7.78 11.60
C SER A 336 -7.36 8.12 10.12
N GLU A 337 -8.53 7.74 9.60
CA GLU A 337 -9.00 8.20 8.29
C GLU A 337 -9.14 9.71 8.19
#